data_AF-M0MAH4-F1
#
_entry.id   AF-M0MAH4-F1
#
_cell.length_a   1.000
_cell.length_b   1.000
_cell.length_c   1.000
_cell.angle_alpha   90.00
_cell.angle_beta   90.00
_cell.angle_gamma   90.00
#
_symmetry.space_group_name_H-M   'P 1'
#
loop_
_entity.id
_entity.type
_entity.pdbx_description
1 polymer ?
#
loop_
_entity_poly.entity_id
_entity_poly.type
_entity_poly.pdbx_seq_one_letter_code
_entity_poly.pdbx_strand_id
1 'polypeptide(L)' 'MHRDDAPERTDHDGETYYFDATECKEAFEDDPEQYT' A
#
# COMPACT_ATOMS: atom_id res chain seq x y z
N MET A 1 0.69 -22.15 -8.03
CA MET A 1 -0.24 -21.03 -7.81
C MET A 1 0.37 -20.22 -6.69
N HIS A 2 1.09 -19.15 -7.00
CA HIS A 2 1.59 -18.23 -5.97
C HIS A 2 0.34 -17.60 -5.40
N ARG A 3 -0.01 -18.03 -4.19
CA ARG A 3 -1.18 -17.57 -3.47
C ARG A 3 -0.82 -16.17 -3.01
N ASP A 4 -1.69 -15.26 -3.40
CA ASP A 4 -1.84 -13.87 -3.05
C ASP A 4 -1.64 -13.71 -1.54
N ASP A 5 -0.39 -13.54 -1.11
CA ASP A 5 -0.07 -12.91 0.15
C ASP A 5 0.13 -11.44 -0.23
N ALA A 6 -0.86 -10.62 0.10
CA ALA A 6 -0.77 -9.18 0.13
C ALA A 6 -0.32 -8.76 1.55
N PRO A 7 1.00 -8.70 1.87
CA PRO A 7 1.46 -8.34 3.21
C PRO A 7 1.59 -6.83 3.41
N GLU A 8 1.44 -6.04 2.35
CA GLU A 8 1.84 -4.64 2.35
C GLU A 8 0.70 -3.75 2.86
N ARG A 9 0.93 -3.15 4.02
CA ARG A 9 0.08 -2.12 4.63
C ARG A 9 0.96 -0.97 5.10
N THR A 10 0.44 0.25 5.05
CA THR A 10 1.13 1.44 5.55
C THR A 10 0.20 2.27 6.42
N ASP A 11 0.77 2.93 7.41
CA ASP A 11 0.05 3.82 8.32
C ASP A 11 0.32 5.25 7.86
N HIS A 12 -0.70 5.94 7.33
CA HIS A 12 -0.58 7.31 6.83
C HIS A 12 -1.68 8.18 7.47
N ASP A 13 -1.29 9.33 8.02
CA ASP A 13 -2.17 10.28 8.72
C ASP A 13 -3.09 9.67 9.80
N GLY A 14 -2.66 8.57 10.43
CA GLY A 14 -3.45 7.85 11.43
C GLY A 14 -4.47 6.87 10.86
N GLU A 15 -4.50 6.70 9.54
CA GLU A 15 -5.27 5.68 8.82
C GLU A 15 -4.35 4.58 8.30
N THR A 16 -4.78 3.32 8.44
CA THR A 16 -4.03 2.17 7.91
C THR A 16 -4.56 1.82 6.53
N TYR A 17 -3.71 1.96 5.52
CA TYR A 17 -3.98 1.59 4.14
C TYR A 17 -3.42 0.20 3.84
N TYR A 18 -4.21 -0.61 3.12
CA TYR A 18 -3.86 -1.99 2.75
C TYR A 18 -3.69 -2.07 1.24
N PHE A 19 -2.58 -2.66 0.79
CA PHE A 19 -2.24 -2.80 -0.61
C PHE A 19 -2.10 -4.27 -0.98
N ASP A 20 -2.65 -4.61 -2.14
CA ASP A 20 -2.61 -5.97 -2.66
C ASP A 20 -1.22 -6.31 -3.24
N ALA A 21 -0.46 -5.29 -3.63
CA ALA A 21 0.85 -5.43 -4.26
C ALA A 21 1.87 -4.41 -3.71
N THR A 22 3.13 -4.83 -3.67
CA THR A 22 4.26 -3.99 -3.24
C THR A 22 4.42 -2.75 -4.11
N GLU A 23 4.17 -2.87 -5.42
CA GLU A 23 4.21 -1.75 -6.35
C GLU A 23 3.20 -0.65 -6.00
N CYS A 24 2.02 -1.00 -5.47
CA CYS A 24 1.02 -0.02 -5.07
C CYS A 24 1.43 0.70 -3.78
N LYS A 25 2.06 -0.02 -2.85
CA LYS A 25 2.59 0.61 -1.64
C LYS A 25 3.75 1.54 -1.96
N GLU A 26 4.70 1.13 -2.80
CA GLU A 26 5.83 1.98 -3.21
C GLU A 26 5.35 3.27 -3.91
N ALA A 27 4.36 3.17 -4.79
CA ALA A 27 3.75 4.34 -5.44
C ALA A 27 3.03 5.25 -4.44
N PHE A 28 2.34 4.67 -3.45
CA PHE A 28 1.71 5.42 -2.36
C PHE A 28 2.73 6.08 -1.42
N GLU A 29 3.88 5.46 -1.17
CA GLU A 29 4.96 6.05 -0.37
C GLU A 29 5.70 7.16 -1.10
N ASP A 30 5.85 7.06 -2.43
CA ASP A 30 6.46 8.09 -3.29
C ASP A 30 5.54 9.30 -3.47
N ASP A 31 4.24 9.06 -3.70
CA ASP A 31 3.24 10.11 -3.90
C ASP A 31 1.90 9.78 -3.22
N PRO A 32 1.80 9.95 -1.88
CA PRO A 32 0.56 9.69 -1.15
C PRO A 32 -0.53 10.71 -1.45
N GLU A 33 -0.17 11.92 -1.91
CA GLU A 33 -1.10 13.02 -2.19
C GLU A 33 -2.05 12.71 -3.35
N GLN A 34 -1.65 11.80 -4.25
CA GLN A 34 -2.47 11.33 -5.36
C GLN A 34 -3.46 10.22 -4.97
N TYR A 35 -3.34 9.65 -3.77
CA TYR A 35 -4.15 8.53 -3.29
C TYR A 35 -4.96 8.82 -2.01
N THR A 36 -4.78 10.01 -1.40
CA THR A 36 -5.59 10.50 -0.27
C THR A 36 -6.95 11.08 -0.68
#